data_AF-A0A3N5Q2X7-F1
#
_entry.id   AF-A0A3N5Q2X7-F1
#
_cell.length_a   1.000
_cell.length_b   1.000
_cell.length_c   1.000
_cell.angle_alpha   90.00
_cell.angle_beta   90.00
_cell.angle_gamma   90.00
#
_symmetry.space_group_name_H-M   'P 1'
#
loop_
_entity.id
_entity.type
_entity.pdbx_description
1 polymer ?
#
loop_
_entity_poly.entity_id
_entity_poly.type
_entity_poly.pdbx_seq_one_letter_code
_entity_poly.pdbx_strand_id
1 'polypeptide(L)'
;MASYILVMYGAMYVYETLVLVMLVADARPLLARPSAIPDTLWNTAFSDRLDTATSSALMKIALDHWQFERDSVNKHVPFLLQRCEAYRDHGDERSVFHLEFTLGTLYKQVNDAPKSIQHFFAALSLADKLEEVEDVALINMEIGLIYYMQASWERAITFFRRSLSFYESVGDTRRSTVRRYLIALSLNNLDRYTESLPLFRSIYRQYEEAGNIPRLLETGTGLANALRGAGQADSAERVYLQLLEIARKNNDQRTAFYATVYAG
;
A
#
# COMPACT_ATOMS: atom_id res chain seq x y z
N MET A 1 -0.62 -6.99 -55.36
CA MET A 1 0.41 -7.54 -54.45
C MET A 1 0.51 -6.78 -53.12
N ALA A 2 0.22 -5.48 -53.02
CA ALA A 2 0.31 -4.74 -51.76
C ALA A 2 -0.75 -5.11 -50.70
N SER A 3 -1.91 -5.64 -51.09
CA SER A 3 -2.99 -6.02 -50.16
C SER A 3 -2.77 -7.35 -49.44
N TYR A 4 -1.96 -8.26 -49.99
CA TYR A 4 -1.64 -9.55 -49.36
C TYR A 4 -0.53 -9.43 -48.30
N ILE A 5 0.37 -8.45 -48.44
CA ILE A 5 1.45 -8.19 -47.49
C ILE A 5 0.88 -7.59 -46.19
N LEU A 6 -0.11 -6.69 -46.28
CA LEU A 6 -0.73 -6.06 -45.10
C LEU A 6 -1.49 -7.07 -44.22
N VAL A 7 -2.13 -8.07 -44.82
CA VAL A 7 -2.85 -9.13 -44.12
C VAL A 7 -1.88 -10.12 -43.45
N MET A 8 -0.74 -10.41 -44.08
CA MET A 8 0.32 -11.22 -43.46
C MET A 8 0.98 -10.51 -42.27
N TYR A 9 1.20 -9.20 -42.34
CA TYR A 9 1.67 -8.43 -41.17
C TYR A 9 0.62 -8.45 -40.04
N GLY A 10 -0.65 -8.16 -40.32
CA GLY A 10 -1.72 -8.22 -39.31
C GLY A 10 -1.86 -9.58 -38.63
N ALA A 11 -1.73 -10.68 -39.39
CA ALA A 11 -1.80 -12.04 -38.85
C ALA A 11 -0.55 -12.42 -38.01
N MET A 12 0.62 -11.90 -38.35
CA MET A 12 1.86 -12.08 -37.58
C MET A 12 1.81 -11.35 -36.22
N TYR A 13 1.20 -10.16 -36.17
CA TYR A 13 0.99 -9.37 -34.95
C TYR A 13 0.00 -10.02 -33.96
N VAL A 14 -1.06 -10.62 -34.48
CA VAL A 14 -2.01 -11.39 -33.65
C VAL A 14 -1.33 -12.66 -33.12
N TYR A 15 -0.45 -13.29 -33.90
CA TYR A 15 0.33 -14.44 -33.46
C TYR A 15 1.35 -14.09 -32.37
N GLU A 16 2.09 -12.98 -32.49
CA GLU A 16 3.08 -12.57 -31.49
C GLU A 16 2.44 -12.15 -30.16
N THR A 17 1.30 -11.46 -30.20
CA THR A 17 0.55 -11.07 -28.99
C THR A 17 -0.12 -12.27 -28.32
N LEU A 18 -0.67 -13.22 -29.10
CA LEU A 18 -1.18 -14.49 -28.57
C LEU A 18 -0.05 -15.37 -28.03
N VAL A 19 1.13 -15.39 -28.65
CA VAL A 19 2.30 -16.13 -28.15
C VAL A 19 2.83 -15.50 -26.86
N LEU A 20 2.82 -14.18 -26.71
CA LEU A 20 3.18 -13.49 -25.46
C LEU A 20 2.16 -13.72 -24.34
N VAL A 21 0.86 -13.68 -24.64
CA VAL A 21 -0.20 -14.00 -23.67
C VAL A 21 -0.19 -15.47 -23.29
N MET A 22 0.07 -16.38 -24.25
CA MET A 22 0.25 -17.81 -23.97
C MET A 22 1.54 -18.10 -23.20
N LEU A 23 2.65 -17.40 -23.48
CA LEU A 23 3.88 -17.48 -22.69
C LEU A 23 3.65 -16.99 -21.25
N VAL A 24 2.84 -15.96 -21.05
CA VAL A 24 2.46 -15.47 -19.71
C VAL A 24 1.50 -16.44 -19.00
N ALA A 25 0.61 -17.12 -19.73
CA ALA A 25 -0.31 -18.10 -19.17
C ALA A 25 0.38 -19.43 -18.80
N ASP A 26 1.32 -19.91 -19.63
CA ASP A 26 2.12 -21.13 -19.40
C ASP A 26 3.33 -20.89 -18.48
N ALA A 27 3.68 -19.64 -18.18
CA ALA A 27 4.75 -19.32 -17.23
C ALA A 27 4.32 -19.43 -15.75
N ARG A 28 3.10 -19.85 -15.41
CA ARG A 28 2.69 -20.08 -14.00
C ARG A 28 3.67 -20.93 -13.17
N PRO A 29 4.35 -21.96 -13.73
CA PRO A 29 5.41 -22.67 -13.01
C PRO A 29 6.77 -21.97 -13.02
N LEU A 30 7.04 -21.08 -13.99
CA LEU A 30 8.28 -20.28 -14.10
C LEU A 30 8.23 -18.99 -13.25
N LEU A 31 7.03 -18.50 -12.93
CA LEU A 31 6.73 -17.40 -12.00
C LEU A 31 7.13 -17.70 -10.54
N ALA A 32 7.64 -18.90 -10.24
CA ALA A 32 8.20 -19.28 -8.96
C ALA A 32 9.69 -18.92 -8.78
N ARG A 33 10.34 -18.32 -9.79
CA ARG A 33 11.74 -17.88 -9.71
C ARG A 33 11.85 -16.35 -9.80
N PRO A 34 12.23 -15.65 -8.71
CA PRO A 34 12.25 -14.17 -8.65
C PRO A 34 13.22 -13.46 -9.59
N SER A 35 14.14 -14.16 -10.24
CA SER A 35 15.33 -13.55 -10.84
C SER A 35 15.31 -13.36 -12.36
N ALA A 36 14.28 -13.80 -13.08
CA ALA A 36 14.36 -13.96 -14.55
C ALA A 36 13.35 -13.16 -15.39
N ILE A 37 12.39 -12.44 -14.77
CA ILE A 37 11.33 -11.73 -15.52
C ILE A 37 11.44 -10.17 -15.54
N PRO A 38 12.54 -9.45 -15.22
CA PRO A 38 12.40 -8.04 -14.83
C PRO A 38 12.64 -7.06 -15.97
N ASP A 39 13.75 -7.17 -16.69
CA ASP A 39 14.12 -6.18 -17.70
C ASP A 39 13.19 -6.24 -18.91
N THR A 40 12.62 -7.40 -19.26
CA THR A 40 11.70 -7.54 -20.38
C THR A 40 10.36 -6.87 -20.11
N LEU A 41 9.76 -7.07 -18.93
CA LEU A 41 8.51 -6.40 -18.53
C LEU A 41 8.69 -4.88 -18.50
N TRP A 42 9.79 -4.39 -17.94
CA TRP A 42 10.13 -2.98 -17.95
C TRP A 42 10.33 -2.46 -19.38
N ASN A 43 11.14 -3.13 -20.21
CA ASN A 43 11.35 -2.73 -21.60
C ASN A 43 10.05 -2.74 -22.42
N THR A 44 9.13 -3.66 -22.15
CA THR A 44 7.80 -3.64 -22.78
C THR A 44 6.95 -2.50 -22.25
N ALA A 45 6.81 -2.34 -20.92
CA ALA A 45 6.09 -1.24 -20.26
C ALA A 45 6.57 0.14 -20.74
N PHE A 46 7.83 0.18 -21.15
CA PHE A 46 8.54 1.37 -21.56
C PHE A 46 8.72 1.54 -23.05
N SER A 47 8.28 0.57 -23.87
CA SER A 47 8.30 0.72 -25.33
C SER A 47 7.33 1.84 -25.76
N ASP A 48 7.72 2.63 -26.75
CA ASP A 48 6.89 3.70 -27.34
C ASP A 48 5.62 3.19 -28.05
N ARG A 49 5.39 1.87 -28.02
CA ARG A 49 4.34 1.17 -28.76
C ARG A 49 3.17 0.73 -27.90
N LEU A 50 3.23 0.93 -26.59
CA LEU A 50 2.13 0.59 -25.69
C LEU A 50 1.25 1.80 -25.42
N ASP A 51 -0.05 1.56 -25.34
CA ASP A 51 -0.98 2.56 -24.84
C ASP A 51 -0.73 2.84 -23.33
N THR A 52 -1.28 3.96 -22.88
CA THR A 52 -1.05 4.52 -21.54
C THR A 52 -1.54 3.58 -20.43
N ALA A 53 -2.66 2.91 -20.64
CA ALA A 53 -3.22 1.94 -19.70
C ALA A 53 -2.34 0.70 -19.56
N THR A 54 -1.80 0.19 -20.68
CA THR A 54 -0.94 -1.01 -20.69
C THR A 54 0.43 -0.71 -20.09
N SER A 55 0.98 0.49 -20.36
CA SER A 55 2.23 0.95 -19.74
C SER A 55 2.09 1.06 -18.21
N SER A 56 1.00 1.68 -17.74
CA SER A 56 0.71 1.82 -16.30
C SER A 56 0.45 0.47 -15.62
N ALA A 57 -0.29 -0.43 -16.27
CA ALA A 57 -0.56 -1.77 -15.76
C ALA A 57 0.72 -2.63 -15.69
N LEU A 58 1.57 -2.61 -16.72
CA LEU A 58 2.84 -3.33 -16.72
C LEU A 58 3.82 -2.76 -15.70
N MET A 59 3.80 -1.44 -15.48
CA MET A 59 4.60 -0.80 -14.46
C MET A 59 4.14 -1.21 -13.06
N LYS A 60 2.83 -1.26 -12.81
CA LYS A 60 2.26 -1.81 -11.57
C LYS A 60 2.67 -3.27 -11.34
N ILE A 61 2.58 -4.11 -12.38
CA ILE A 61 3.00 -5.52 -12.32
C ILE A 61 4.51 -5.63 -12.07
N ALA A 62 5.34 -4.84 -12.75
CA ALA A 62 6.79 -4.83 -12.56
C ALA A 62 7.19 -4.42 -11.13
N LEU A 63 6.43 -3.50 -10.53
CA LEU A 63 6.61 -3.07 -9.15
C LEU A 63 6.13 -4.12 -8.14
N ASP A 64 5.02 -4.81 -8.40
CA ASP A 64 4.50 -5.86 -7.51
C ASP A 64 5.42 -7.10 -7.47
N HIS A 65 6.21 -7.33 -8.52
CA HIS A 65 7.10 -8.49 -8.65
C HIS A 65 8.56 -8.26 -8.19
N TRP A 66 8.98 -7.02 -7.94
CA TRP A 66 10.39 -6.72 -7.62
C TRP A 66 10.61 -6.55 -6.10
N GLN A 67 11.55 -7.31 -5.52
CA GLN A 67 12.06 -6.99 -4.19
C GLN A 67 12.96 -5.75 -4.30
N PHE A 68 12.44 -4.61 -3.83
CA PHE A 68 13.01 -3.28 -3.97
C PHE A 68 14.32 -3.10 -3.20
N GLU A 69 15.43 -3.48 -3.82
CA GLU A 69 16.76 -3.02 -3.42
C GLU A 69 16.98 -1.57 -3.84
N ARG A 70 17.79 -0.83 -3.07
CA ARG A 70 18.10 0.59 -3.31
C ARG A 70 18.65 0.86 -4.71
N ASP A 71 19.32 -0.14 -5.29
CA ASP A 71 19.91 -0.09 -6.63
C ASP A 71 18.83 -0.11 -7.74
N SER A 72 17.68 -0.73 -7.49
CA SER A 72 16.55 -0.73 -8.42
C SER A 72 15.94 0.66 -8.57
N VAL A 73 15.74 1.38 -7.45
CA VAL A 73 15.18 2.74 -7.50
C VAL A 73 16.07 3.69 -8.30
N ASN A 74 17.40 3.61 -8.11
CA ASN A 74 18.35 4.42 -8.86
C ASN A 74 18.32 4.16 -10.38
N LYS A 75 18.02 2.93 -10.80
CA LYS A 75 17.92 2.55 -12.23
C LYS A 75 16.64 3.07 -12.88
N HIS A 76 15.51 3.00 -12.17
CA HIS A 76 14.19 3.24 -12.78
C HIS A 76 13.69 4.68 -12.64
N VAL A 77 14.01 5.37 -11.55
CA VAL A 77 13.56 6.75 -11.32
C VAL A 77 13.86 7.71 -12.47
N PRO A 78 15.08 7.75 -13.06
CA PRO A 78 15.37 8.67 -14.17
C PRO A 78 14.41 8.48 -15.35
N PHE A 79 14.04 7.24 -15.64
CA PHE A 79 13.12 6.90 -16.72
C PHE A 79 11.69 7.36 -16.42
N LEU A 80 11.23 7.16 -15.18
CA LEU A 80 9.91 7.61 -14.75
C LEU A 80 9.78 9.13 -14.77
N LEU A 81 10.85 9.84 -14.39
CA LEU A 81 10.90 11.30 -14.47
C LEU A 81 10.80 11.79 -15.93
N GLN A 82 11.56 11.19 -16.85
CA GLN A 82 11.51 11.51 -18.27
C GLN A 82 10.10 11.30 -18.87
N ARG A 83 9.44 10.18 -18.54
CA ARG A 83 8.06 9.92 -18.96
C ARG A 83 7.06 10.91 -18.33
N CYS A 84 7.26 11.28 -17.06
CA CYS A 84 6.42 12.25 -16.38
C CYS A 84 6.47 13.62 -17.09
N GLU A 85 7.67 14.07 -17.47
CA GLU A 85 7.86 15.28 -18.28
C GLU A 85 7.16 15.18 -19.64
N ALA A 86 7.36 14.07 -20.35
CA ALA A 86 6.70 13.85 -21.64
C ALA A 86 5.17 13.90 -21.53
N TYR A 87 4.56 13.23 -20.54
CA TYR A 87 3.10 13.29 -20.37
C TYR A 87 2.61 14.66 -19.93
N ARG A 88 3.40 15.40 -19.16
CA ARG A 88 3.09 16.78 -18.78
C ARG A 88 3.06 17.70 -20.01
N ASP A 89 3.98 17.52 -20.95
CA ASP A 89 4.01 18.28 -22.21
C ASP A 89 2.83 17.94 -23.12
N HIS A 90 2.34 16.70 -23.08
CA HIS A 90 1.16 16.26 -23.85
C HIS A 90 -0.17 16.56 -23.15
N GLY A 91 -0.16 17.08 -21.92
CA GLY A 91 -1.37 17.39 -21.15
C GLY A 91 -2.12 16.18 -20.58
N ASP A 92 -1.48 15.01 -20.50
CA ASP A 92 -2.09 13.80 -19.90
C ASP A 92 -1.92 13.80 -18.37
N GLU A 93 -2.75 14.59 -17.70
CA GLU A 93 -2.70 14.75 -16.24
C GLU A 93 -2.94 13.42 -15.49
N ARG A 94 -3.70 12.47 -16.06
CA ARG A 94 -3.98 11.17 -15.44
C ARG A 94 -2.76 10.26 -15.45
N SER A 95 -2.02 10.23 -16.55
CA SER A 95 -0.75 9.50 -16.64
C SER A 95 0.31 10.12 -15.73
N VAL A 96 0.40 11.47 -15.69
CA VAL A 96 1.28 12.18 -14.74
C VAL A 96 0.94 11.82 -13.31
N PHE A 97 -0.34 11.79 -12.93
CA PHE A 97 -0.78 11.38 -11.60
C PHE A 97 -0.25 10.00 -11.21
N HIS A 98 -0.44 8.99 -12.05
CA HIS A 98 0.00 7.63 -11.76
C HIS A 98 1.52 7.54 -11.60
N LEU A 99 2.29 8.25 -12.44
CA LEU A 99 3.74 8.28 -12.32
C LEU A 99 4.22 8.98 -11.05
N GLU A 100 3.62 10.11 -10.68
CA GLU A 100 3.94 10.82 -9.43
C GLU A 100 3.61 9.94 -8.21
N PHE A 101 2.48 9.23 -8.23
CA PHE A 101 2.14 8.27 -7.16
C PHE A 101 3.15 7.11 -7.06
N THR A 102 3.58 6.58 -8.20
CA THR A 102 4.61 5.54 -8.24
C THR A 102 5.96 6.04 -7.71
N LEU A 103 6.40 7.23 -8.15
CA LEU A 103 7.64 7.84 -7.66
C LEU A 103 7.58 8.05 -6.14
N GLY A 104 6.46 8.53 -5.61
CA GLY A 104 6.22 8.64 -4.17
C GLY A 104 6.39 7.30 -3.45
N THR A 105 5.82 6.23 -4.00
CA THR A 105 5.90 4.87 -3.44
C THR A 105 7.32 4.31 -3.47
N LEU A 106 8.05 4.49 -4.58
CA LEU A 106 9.44 4.05 -4.73
C LEU A 106 10.36 4.74 -3.72
N TYR A 107 10.24 6.06 -3.58
CA TYR A 107 11.04 6.81 -2.61
C TYR A 107 10.70 6.44 -1.16
N LYS A 108 9.44 6.12 -0.85
CA LYS A 108 9.05 5.59 0.46
C LYS A 108 9.77 4.29 0.78
N GLN A 109 9.86 3.37 -0.19
CA GLN A 109 10.50 2.06 -0.01
C GLN A 109 12.00 2.17 0.28
N VAL A 110 12.71 3.11 -0.34
CA VAL A 110 14.13 3.40 -0.02
C VAL A 110 14.32 4.35 1.15
N ASN A 111 13.24 4.64 1.88
CA ASN A 111 13.22 5.51 3.05
C ASN A 111 13.70 6.96 2.77
N ASP A 112 13.56 7.43 1.52
CA ASP A 112 13.78 8.83 1.12
C ASP A 112 12.46 9.60 1.31
N ALA A 113 12.13 9.85 2.59
CA ALA A 113 10.87 10.46 2.98
C ALA A 113 10.62 11.86 2.36
N PRO A 114 11.62 12.78 2.27
CA PRO A 114 11.40 14.08 1.64
C PRO A 114 10.94 13.98 0.18
N LYS A 115 11.61 13.16 -0.65
CA LYS A 115 11.19 12.99 -2.04
C LYS A 115 9.87 12.25 -2.17
N SER A 116 9.66 11.24 -1.33
CA SER A 116 8.39 10.52 -1.29
C SER A 116 7.21 11.47 -1.04
N ILE A 117 7.33 12.33 -0.03
CA ILE A 117 6.31 13.34 0.30
C ILE A 117 6.13 14.33 -0.85
N GLN A 118 7.21 14.79 -1.50
CA GLN A 118 7.13 15.69 -2.65
C GLN A 118 6.29 15.10 -3.79
N HIS A 119 6.59 13.87 -4.19
CA HIS A 119 5.87 13.18 -5.27
C HIS A 119 4.42 12.84 -4.87
N PHE A 120 4.17 12.47 -3.61
CA PHE A 120 2.80 12.27 -3.14
C PHE A 120 1.98 13.57 -3.11
N PHE A 121 2.56 14.72 -2.77
CA PHE A 121 1.84 16.00 -2.88
C PHE A 121 1.59 16.42 -4.33
N ALA A 122 2.50 16.12 -5.26
CA ALA A 122 2.27 16.33 -6.69
C ALA A 122 1.09 15.46 -7.18
N ALA A 123 1.07 14.17 -6.82
CA ALA A 123 -0.04 13.28 -7.11
C ALA A 123 -1.35 13.75 -6.45
N LEU A 124 -1.31 14.23 -5.21
CA LEU A 124 -2.48 14.76 -4.50
C LEU A 124 -3.10 15.95 -5.23
N SER A 125 -2.26 16.90 -5.67
CA SER A 125 -2.74 18.07 -6.43
C SER A 125 -3.38 17.68 -7.76
N LEU A 126 -2.90 16.61 -8.41
CA LEU A 126 -3.50 16.11 -9.65
C LEU A 126 -4.81 15.37 -9.38
N ALA A 127 -4.87 14.53 -8.35
CA ALA A 127 -6.09 13.84 -7.94
C ALA A 127 -7.21 14.84 -7.57
N ASP A 128 -6.87 15.93 -6.87
CA ASP A 128 -7.82 17.00 -6.55
C ASP A 128 -8.34 17.69 -7.83
N LYS A 129 -7.47 17.97 -8.82
CA LYS A 129 -7.86 18.58 -10.11
C LYS A 129 -8.74 17.66 -10.96
N LEU A 130 -8.46 16.35 -10.92
CA LEU A 130 -9.19 15.32 -11.65
C LEU A 130 -10.49 14.91 -10.93
N GLU A 131 -10.76 15.47 -9.74
CA GLU A 131 -11.91 15.13 -8.88
C GLU A 131 -11.96 13.64 -8.48
N GLU A 132 -10.79 12.96 -8.45
CA GLU A 132 -10.65 11.55 -8.11
C GLU A 132 -10.56 11.38 -6.57
N VAL A 133 -11.71 11.49 -5.89
CA VAL A 133 -11.79 11.54 -4.42
C VAL A 133 -11.23 10.29 -3.72
N GLU A 134 -11.35 9.10 -4.35
CA GLU A 134 -10.74 7.87 -3.81
C GLU A 134 -9.21 7.97 -3.82
N ASP A 135 -8.62 8.49 -4.89
CA ASP A 135 -7.17 8.66 -5.03
C ASP A 135 -6.64 9.68 -4.01
N VAL A 136 -7.37 10.78 -3.79
CA VAL A 136 -7.10 11.73 -2.70
C VAL A 136 -7.03 11.01 -1.35
N ALA A 137 -8.00 10.14 -1.05
CA ALA A 137 -8.04 9.38 0.19
C ALA A 137 -6.89 8.36 0.30
N LEU A 138 -6.50 7.72 -0.81
CA LEU A 138 -5.35 6.80 -0.86
C LEU A 138 -4.04 7.54 -0.60
N ILE A 139 -3.80 8.67 -1.25
CA ILE A 139 -2.56 9.44 -1.08
C ILE A 139 -2.43 10.00 0.33
N ASN A 140 -3.53 10.49 0.91
CA ASN A 140 -3.53 10.95 2.30
C ASN A 140 -3.11 9.82 3.25
N MET A 141 -3.52 8.58 3.00
CA MET A 141 -3.03 7.43 3.79
C MET A 141 -1.52 7.24 3.64
N GLU A 142 -0.99 7.31 2.42
CA GLU A 142 0.44 7.12 2.16
C GLU A 142 1.31 8.20 2.82
N ILE A 143 0.90 9.47 2.73
CA ILE A 143 1.57 10.58 3.42
C ILE A 143 1.51 10.39 4.94
N GLY A 144 0.36 9.96 5.46
CA GLY A 144 0.20 9.64 6.88
C GLY A 144 1.16 8.55 7.36
N LEU A 145 1.36 7.49 6.57
CA LEU A 145 2.31 6.42 6.88
C LEU A 145 3.75 6.92 6.93
N ILE A 146 4.15 7.84 6.04
CA ILE A 146 5.50 8.42 6.09
C ILE A 146 5.70 9.23 7.36
N TYR A 147 4.73 10.10 7.71
CA TYR A 147 4.81 10.85 8.96
C TYR A 147 4.80 9.94 10.20
N TYR A 148 4.07 8.83 10.15
CA TYR A 148 4.12 7.79 11.18
C TYR A 148 5.54 7.23 11.29
N MET A 149 6.16 6.80 10.19
CA MET A 149 7.55 6.28 10.22
C MET A 149 8.58 7.30 10.73
N GLN A 150 8.31 8.61 10.56
CA GLN A 150 9.14 9.70 11.09
C GLN A 150 8.80 10.12 12.53
N ALA A 151 7.94 9.36 13.23
CA ALA A 151 7.44 9.68 14.56
C ALA A 151 6.72 11.05 14.68
N SER A 152 6.25 11.60 13.55
CA SER A 152 5.45 12.82 13.49
C SER A 152 3.97 12.47 13.63
N TRP A 153 3.60 11.93 14.79
CA TRP A 153 2.32 11.27 15.03
C TRP A 153 1.10 12.19 14.84
N GLU A 154 1.15 13.46 15.25
CA GLU A 154 0.06 14.42 15.03
C GLU A 154 -0.20 14.69 13.55
N ARG A 155 0.88 14.79 12.76
CA ARG A 155 0.76 14.94 11.30
C ARG A 155 0.16 13.67 10.70
N ALA A 156 0.67 12.50 11.11
CA ALA A 156 0.13 11.22 10.67
C ALA A 156 -1.39 11.12 10.92
N ILE A 157 -1.84 11.45 12.14
CA ILE A 157 -3.27 11.46 12.50
C ILE A 157 -4.08 12.39 11.58
N THR A 158 -3.56 13.57 11.26
CA THR A 158 -4.25 14.54 10.38
C THR A 158 -4.51 13.92 9.00
N PHE A 159 -3.49 13.31 8.41
CA PHE A 159 -3.58 12.67 7.09
C PHE A 159 -4.44 11.39 7.12
N PHE A 160 -4.33 10.56 8.17
CA PHE A 160 -5.20 9.40 8.33
C PHE A 160 -6.68 9.78 8.49
N ARG A 161 -7.00 10.88 9.19
CA ARG A 161 -8.38 11.38 9.33
C ARG A 161 -8.96 11.85 7.99
N ARG A 162 -8.16 12.52 7.15
CA ARG A 162 -8.58 12.89 5.78
C ARG A 162 -8.93 11.65 4.96
N SER A 163 -8.09 10.61 5.00
CA SER A 163 -8.36 9.33 4.34
C SER A 163 -9.59 8.61 4.92
N LEU A 164 -9.74 8.63 6.25
CA LEU A 164 -10.83 7.97 6.96
C LEU A 164 -12.21 8.53 6.57
N SER A 165 -12.33 9.87 6.49
CA SER A 165 -13.60 10.54 6.19
C SER A 165 -14.23 10.07 4.88
N PHE A 166 -13.41 9.78 3.86
CA PHE A 166 -13.88 9.25 2.59
C PHE A 166 -14.36 7.80 2.72
N TYR A 167 -13.56 6.93 3.33
CA TYR A 167 -13.92 5.51 3.44
C TYR A 167 -15.12 5.27 4.35
N GLU A 168 -15.35 6.14 5.34
CA GLU A 168 -16.58 6.14 6.13
C GLU A 168 -17.79 6.58 5.30
N SER A 169 -17.66 7.61 4.44
CA SER A 169 -18.79 8.11 3.65
C SER A 169 -19.25 7.13 2.57
N VAL A 170 -18.33 6.33 2.00
CA VAL A 170 -18.66 5.28 1.02
C VAL A 170 -18.95 3.91 1.65
N GLY A 171 -18.92 3.82 2.99
CA GLY A 171 -19.21 2.57 3.71
C GLY A 171 -18.13 1.48 3.57
N ASP A 172 -16.91 1.81 3.13
CA ASP A 172 -15.79 0.86 3.07
C ASP A 172 -15.27 0.58 4.49
N THR A 173 -15.94 -0.38 5.12
CA THR A 173 -15.68 -0.79 6.50
C THR A 173 -14.26 -1.33 6.66
N ARG A 174 -13.71 -2.02 5.66
CA ARG A 174 -12.37 -2.60 5.75
C ARG A 174 -11.30 -1.51 5.73
N ARG A 175 -11.37 -0.57 4.78
CA ARG A 175 -10.36 0.49 4.67
C ARG A 175 -10.50 1.49 5.81
N SER A 176 -11.71 1.86 6.22
CA SER A 176 -11.92 2.73 7.39
C SER A 176 -11.33 2.13 8.68
N THR A 177 -11.53 0.83 8.95
CA THR A 177 -10.93 0.15 10.12
C THR A 177 -9.41 0.25 10.14
N VAL A 178 -8.74 0.09 8.99
CA VAL A 178 -7.27 0.24 8.91
C VAL A 178 -6.83 1.66 9.27
N ARG A 179 -7.55 2.70 8.82
CA ARG A 179 -7.20 4.10 9.16
C ARG A 179 -7.46 4.39 10.64
N ARG A 180 -8.58 3.91 11.19
CA ARG A 180 -8.88 4.03 12.63
C ARG A 180 -7.81 3.35 13.49
N TYR A 181 -7.32 2.20 13.05
CA TYR A 181 -6.22 1.48 13.72
C TYR A 181 -4.93 2.30 13.74
N LEU A 182 -4.53 2.89 12.61
CA LEU A 182 -3.33 3.74 12.55
C LEU A 182 -3.47 5.02 13.36
N ILE A 183 -4.66 5.62 13.41
CA ILE A 183 -4.92 6.75 14.31
C ILE A 183 -4.76 6.30 15.76
N ALA A 184 -5.32 5.14 16.14
CA ALA A 184 -5.23 4.62 17.50
C ALA A 184 -3.77 4.31 17.91
N LEU A 185 -2.97 3.72 17.03
CA LEU A 185 -1.53 3.53 17.24
C LEU A 185 -0.81 4.87 17.40
N SER A 186 -1.09 5.84 16.54
CA SER A 186 -0.48 7.17 16.61
C SER A 186 -0.82 7.89 17.93
N LEU A 187 -2.06 7.74 18.42
CA LEU A 187 -2.50 8.28 19.71
C LEU A 187 -1.79 7.58 20.88
N ASN A 188 -1.59 6.26 20.82
CA ASN A 188 -0.80 5.54 21.81
C ASN A 188 0.65 6.04 21.85
N ASN A 189 1.29 6.27 20.69
CA ASN A 189 2.65 6.80 20.63
C ASN A 189 2.77 8.26 21.14
N LEU A 190 1.64 8.95 21.29
CA LEU A 190 1.53 10.29 21.88
C LEU A 190 1.11 10.26 23.35
N ASP A 191 1.03 9.09 23.98
CA ASP A 191 0.48 8.90 25.33
C ASP A 191 -0.98 9.36 25.49
N ARG A 192 -1.71 9.54 24.38
CA ARG A 192 -3.12 9.95 24.34
C ARG A 192 -4.03 8.72 24.44
N TYR A 193 -3.80 7.93 25.48
CA TYR A 193 -4.42 6.62 25.68
C TYR A 193 -5.95 6.69 25.80
N THR A 194 -6.48 7.72 26.46
CA THR A 194 -7.93 7.91 26.62
C THR A 194 -8.65 8.10 25.27
N GLU A 195 -7.98 8.70 24.29
CA GLU A 195 -8.50 8.91 22.94
C GLU A 195 -8.33 7.67 22.04
N SER A 196 -7.28 6.87 22.26
CA SER A 196 -7.03 5.65 21.47
C SER A 196 -7.96 4.50 21.88
N LEU A 197 -8.30 4.39 23.17
CA LEU A 197 -9.14 3.32 23.73
C LEU A 197 -10.45 3.07 22.98
N PRO A 198 -11.32 4.07 22.70
CA PRO A 198 -12.57 3.82 21.98
C PRO A 198 -12.34 3.29 20.56
N LEU A 199 -11.26 3.72 19.90
CA LEU A 199 -10.89 3.22 18.58
C LEU A 199 -10.47 1.75 18.67
N PHE A 200 -9.53 1.42 19.56
CA PHE A 200 -9.08 0.04 19.74
C PHE A 200 -10.21 -0.90 20.15
N ARG A 201 -11.10 -0.50 21.07
CA ARG A 201 -12.24 -1.33 21.49
C ARG A 201 -13.19 -1.65 20.33
N SER A 202 -13.48 -0.65 19.50
CA SER A 202 -14.36 -0.85 18.34
C SER A 202 -13.73 -1.77 17.29
N ILE A 203 -12.44 -1.60 17.00
CA ILE A 203 -11.71 -2.42 16.03
C ILE A 203 -11.56 -3.86 16.56
N TYR A 204 -11.27 -4.01 17.85
CA TYR A 204 -11.13 -5.31 18.51
C TYR A 204 -12.43 -6.12 18.39
N ARG A 205 -13.58 -5.53 18.77
CA ARG A 205 -14.89 -6.18 18.63
C ARG A 205 -15.19 -6.57 17.19
N GLN A 206 -14.89 -5.68 16.24
CA GLN A 206 -15.11 -5.96 14.82
C GLN A 206 -14.31 -7.18 14.34
N TYR A 207 -13.03 -7.29 14.72
CA TYR A 207 -12.22 -8.45 14.33
C TYR A 207 -12.58 -9.72 15.10
N GLU A 208 -13.07 -9.60 16.32
CA GLU A 208 -13.62 -10.70 17.12
C GLU A 208 -14.86 -11.29 16.43
N GLU A 209 -15.83 -10.44 16.07
CA GLU A 209 -17.05 -10.83 15.35
C GLU A 209 -16.74 -11.44 13.97
N ALA A 210 -15.72 -10.91 13.28
CA ALA A 210 -15.29 -11.42 11.97
C ALA A 210 -14.45 -12.71 12.06
N GLY A 211 -14.09 -13.18 13.26
CA GLY A 211 -13.19 -14.32 13.45
C GLY A 211 -11.78 -14.11 12.88
N ASN A 212 -11.34 -12.85 12.70
CA ASN A 212 -10.04 -12.53 12.13
C ASN A 212 -8.97 -12.57 13.22
N ILE A 213 -8.54 -13.78 13.58
CA ILE A 213 -7.59 -14.01 14.67
C ILE A 213 -6.29 -13.19 14.53
N PRO A 214 -5.62 -13.14 13.36
CA PRO A 214 -4.39 -12.35 13.23
C PRO A 214 -4.58 -10.87 13.55
N ARG A 215 -5.66 -10.25 13.04
CA ARG A 215 -5.95 -8.83 13.28
C ARG A 215 -6.47 -8.57 14.69
N LEU A 216 -7.19 -9.52 15.27
CA LEU A 216 -7.62 -9.49 16.67
C LEU A 216 -6.42 -9.44 17.62
N LEU A 217 -5.42 -10.29 17.37
CA LEU A 217 -4.18 -10.35 18.15
C LEU A 217 -3.37 -9.05 18.07
N GLU A 218 -3.23 -8.52 16.85
CA GLU A 218 -2.55 -7.25 16.59
C GLU A 218 -3.26 -6.08 17.31
N THR A 219 -4.58 -5.97 17.14
CA THR A 219 -5.39 -4.90 17.73
C THR A 219 -5.45 -5.01 19.25
N GLY A 220 -5.56 -6.24 19.78
CA GLY A 220 -5.62 -6.50 21.21
C GLY A 220 -4.34 -6.06 21.93
N THR A 221 -3.19 -6.21 21.29
CA THR A 221 -1.92 -5.71 21.85
C THR A 221 -1.93 -4.19 21.97
N GLY A 222 -2.41 -3.48 20.93
CA GLY A 222 -2.59 -2.03 20.96
C GLY A 222 -3.60 -1.58 22.03
N LEU A 223 -4.69 -2.33 22.20
CA LEU A 223 -5.70 -2.09 23.25
C LEU A 223 -5.12 -2.27 24.65
N ALA A 224 -4.39 -3.35 24.91
CA ALA A 224 -3.80 -3.63 26.21
C ALA A 224 -2.73 -2.58 26.58
N ASN A 225 -1.92 -2.14 25.62
CA ASN A 225 -0.98 -1.03 25.80
C ASN A 225 -1.73 0.27 26.16
N ALA A 226 -2.83 0.56 25.46
CA ALA A 226 -3.65 1.74 25.75
C ALA A 226 -4.28 1.68 27.15
N LEU A 227 -4.79 0.51 27.56
CA LEU A 227 -5.36 0.30 28.89
C LEU A 227 -4.30 0.50 29.98
N ARG A 228 -3.10 -0.07 29.80
CA ARG A 228 -1.98 0.09 30.74
C ARG A 228 -1.56 1.56 30.85
N GLY A 229 -1.37 2.24 29.72
CA GLY A 229 -1.01 3.66 29.69
C GLY A 229 -2.08 4.58 30.30
N ALA A 230 -3.35 4.20 30.21
CA ALA A 230 -4.46 4.90 30.87
C ALA A 230 -4.61 4.57 32.37
N GLY A 231 -3.68 3.81 32.97
CA GLY A 231 -3.73 3.40 34.38
C GLY A 231 -4.71 2.26 34.68
N GLN A 232 -5.27 1.60 33.66
CA GLN A 232 -6.20 0.47 33.80
C GLN A 232 -5.43 -0.86 33.73
N ALA A 233 -4.45 -1.04 34.60
CA ALA A 233 -3.53 -2.18 34.59
C ALA A 233 -4.26 -3.53 34.66
N ASP A 234 -5.22 -3.69 35.58
CA ASP A 234 -6.00 -4.93 35.73
C ASP A 234 -6.78 -5.28 34.46
N SER A 235 -7.28 -4.26 33.74
CA SER A 235 -8.00 -4.48 32.48
C SER A 235 -7.04 -4.86 31.35
N ALA A 236 -5.85 -4.27 31.33
CA ALA A 236 -4.80 -4.62 30.37
C ALA A 236 -4.34 -6.07 30.57
N GLU A 237 -4.11 -6.50 31.81
CA GLU A 237 -3.71 -7.87 32.15
C GLU A 237 -4.74 -8.89 31.67
N ARG A 238 -6.04 -8.65 31.92
CA ARG A 238 -7.11 -9.52 31.41
C ARG A 238 -7.08 -9.65 29.90
N VAL A 239 -6.86 -8.55 29.18
CA VAL A 239 -6.75 -8.58 27.71
C VAL A 239 -5.52 -9.37 27.29
N TYR A 240 -4.35 -9.18 27.90
CA TYR A 240 -3.16 -9.98 27.57
C TYR A 240 -3.37 -11.48 27.81
N LEU A 241 -4.01 -11.86 28.91
CA LEU A 241 -4.30 -13.27 29.22
C LEU A 241 -5.24 -13.88 28.17
N GLN A 242 -6.27 -13.14 27.76
CA GLN A 242 -7.17 -13.58 26.68
C GLN A 242 -6.41 -13.74 25.35
N LEU A 243 -5.54 -12.80 24.99
CA LEU A 243 -4.72 -12.87 23.78
C LEU A 243 -3.75 -14.04 23.81
N LEU A 244 -3.15 -14.33 24.98
CA LEU A 244 -2.25 -15.47 25.16
C LEU A 244 -2.97 -16.80 24.93
N GLU A 245 -4.20 -16.94 25.45
CA GLU A 245 -5.00 -18.14 25.23
C GLU A 245 -5.35 -18.33 23.74
N ILE A 246 -5.77 -17.26 23.06
CA ILE A 246 -6.06 -17.27 21.63
C ILE A 246 -4.82 -17.61 20.82
N ALA A 247 -3.68 -16.97 21.11
CA ALA A 247 -2.42 -17.22 20.41
C ALA A 247 -1.95 -18.67 20.55
N ARG A 248 -2.05 -19.24 21.76
CA ARG A 248 -1.70 -20.66 22.03
C ARG A 248 -2.58 -21.63 21.26
N LYS A 249 -3.89 -21.39 21.21
CA LYS A 249 -4.83 -22.24 20.45
C LYS A 249 -4.56 -22.20 18.93
N ASN A 250 -3.97 -21.13 18.43
CA ASN A 250 -3.72 -20.91 17.01
C ASN A 250 -2.25 -21.09 16.59
N ASN A 251 -1.39 -21.63 17.47
CA ASN A 251 0.05 -21.80 17.25
C ASN A 251 0.81 -20.51 16.86
N ASP A 252 0.31 -19.33 17.26
CA ASP A 252 1.01 -18.06 17.06
C ASP A 252 2.01 -17.82 18.21
N GLN A 253 3.24 -18.29 18.00
CA GLN A 253 4.32 -18.18 18.98
C GLN A 253 4.75 -16.74 19.25
N ARG A 254 4.66 -15.85 18.25
CA ARG A 254 5.11 -14.45 18.38
C ARG A 254 4.20 -13.69 19.32
N THR A 255 2.89 -13.80 19.12
CA THR A 255 1.91 -13.14 19.98
C THR A 255 1.89 -13.78 21.36
N ALA A 256 2.03 -15.11 21.47
CA ALA A 256 2.13 -15.78 22.75
C ALA A 256 3.34 -15.31 23.57
N PHE A 257 4.50 -15.12 22.94
CA PHE A 257 5.69 -14.57 23.59
C PHE A 257 5.45 -13.15 24.09
N TYR A 258 4.93 -12.27 23.23
CA TYR A 258 4.62 -10.88 23.60
C TYR A 258 3.62 -10.81 24.76
N ALA A 259 2.49 -11.52 24.68
CA ALA A 259 1.48 -11.51 25.72
C ALA A 259 2.01 -12.04 27.06
N THR A 260 2.93 -13.00 27.05
CA THR A 260 3.55 -13.54 28.27
C THR A 260 4.45 -12.50 28.97
N VAL A 261 5.23 -11.73 28.20
CA VAL A 261 6.12 -10.68 28.75
C VAL A 261 5.33 -9.57 29.44
N TYR A 262 4.14 -9.25 28.93
CA TYR A 262 3.33 -8.15 29.47
C TYR A 262 2.22 -8.60 30.44
N ALA A 263 1.92 -9.89 30.54
CA ALA A 263 0.95 -10.40 31.52
C ALA A 263 1.54 -10.63 32.94
N GLY A 264 2.87 -10.66 33.08
CA GLY A 264 3.57 -10.75 34.37
C GLY A 264 4.09 -9.41 34.86
#